data_AF-A0A2B4RKA9-F1
#
_entry.id   AF-A0A2B4RKA9-F1
#
_cell.length_a   1.000
_cell.length_b   1.000
_cell.length_c   1.000
_cell.angle_alpha   90.00
_cell.angle_beta   90.00
_cell.angle_gamma   90.00
#
_symmetry.space_group_name_H-M   'P 1'
#
loop_
_entity.id
_entity.type
_entity.pdbx_description
1 polymer ?
#
loop_
_entity_poly.entity_id
_entity_poly.type
_entity_poly.pdbx_seq_one_letter_code
_entity_poly.pdbx_strand_id
1 'polypeptide(L)'
;MMKFWLDAVVICSIAGPLVADHDQCHDEGKCSSESCSGGDFSPVNPFSTLGKKLDELIDLMKAQDLHCNGGQGLKSTPKSCKEIVDTGRSDGDRTYKLDVGGKEIPVYCQVTPLEGCGAGGWTMVMKMDGQKKHFTYDSALWTDLITFNTHGGETGFDAHETKLSTYWKTPFSKICVGMKVGNKLNFQVIDQQATSLHSLIADGKYRATSLGRDKWKNLIGSDASLQRNCNREGFNAQGDRDSNSKARIGITSNNENDCLTNDSRIGFGTAGYPDNNQSCGNVARHGGDNGDKTIPAMGYILVQ
;
A
#
# COMPACT_ATOMS: atom_id res chain seq x y z
N MET A 1 33.90 9.47 18.20
CA MET A 1 34.23 10.82 17.68
C MET A 1 34.85 10.61 16.30
N MET A 2 34.08 10.74 15.20
CA MET A 2 34.05 11.95 14.33
C MET A 2 35.49 12.43 14.01
N LYS A 3 35.98 12.58 12.77
CA LYS A 3 35.33 13.11 11.56
C LYS A 3 36.38 13.09 10.40
N PHE A 4 35.89 13.10 9.15
CA PHE A 4 36.53 13.58 7.90
C PHE A 4 37.75 12.86 7.31
N TRP A 5 37.51 11.97 6.34
CA TRP A 5 38.31 11.85 5.12
C TRP A 5 37.34 11.72 3.92
N LEU A 6 36.96 12.86 3.38
CA LEU A 6 36.43 13.00 2.02
C LEU A 6 37.24 14.13 1.40
N ASP A 7 37.68 13.90 0.16
CA ASP A 7 38.27 14.82 -0.82
C ASP A 7 39.68 14.41 -1.27
N ALA A 8 39.84 14.41 -2.61
CA ALA A 8 41.04 14.14 -3.40
C ALA A 8 41.27 12.71 -3.94
N VAL A 9 40.30 12.13 -4.64
CA VAL A 9 40.58 11.28 -5.83
C VAL A 9 39.55 11.55 -6.93
N VAL A 10 39.49 12.79 -7.37
CA VAL A 10 39.00 13.16 -8.70
C VAL A 10 40.05 14.15 -9.21
N ILE A 11 40.48 14.00 -10.46
CA ILE A 11 41.67 14.61 -11.12
C ILE A 11 42.86 13.65 -11.17
N CYS A 12 42.73 12.61 -11.99
CA CYS A 12 43.86 12.04 -12.73
C CYS A 12 43.33 11.18 -13.90
N SER A 13 42.74 11.80 -14.94
CA SER A 13 42.47 11.16 -16.26
C SER A 13 42.06 12.15 -17.36
N ILE A 14 42.45 13.43 -17.28
CA ILE A 14 42.32 14.36 -18.42
C ILE A 14 43.71 14.71 -18.90
N ALA A 15 44.25 13.87 -19.79
CA ALA A 15 45.48 14.12 -20.52
C ALA A 15 45.28 13.72 -21.98
N GLY A 16 45.33 14.72 -22.87
CA GLY A 16 45.64 14.57 -24.29
C GLY A 16 44.56 15.04 -25.28
N PRO A 17 44.94 15.65 -26.42
CA PRO A 17 46.01 16.64 -26.58
C PRO A 17 45.54 17.93 -27.29
N LEU A 18 46.33 18.99 -27.09
CA LEU A 18 46.32 20.24 -27.82
C LEU A 18 46.55 20.02 -29.33
N VAL A 19 45.78 20.71 -30.17
CA VAL A 19 46.19 21.05 -31.53
C VAL A 19 46.08 22.57 -31.66
N ALA A 20 47.22 23.18 -31.96
CA ALA A 20 47.36 24.59 -32.28
C ALA A 20 46.89 24.83 -33.72
N ASP A 21 46.25 25.97 -33.97
CA ASP A 21 46.24 26.57 -35.29
C ASP A 21 46.67 28.03 -35.18
N HIS A 22 47.66 28.38 -35.99
CA HIS A 22 48.35 29.65 -36.02
C HIS A 22 48.11 30.25 -37.39
N ASP A 23 47.49 31.42 -37.49
CA ASP A 23 47.74 32.31 -38.64
C ASP A 23 47.58 33.78 -38.27
N GLN A 24 48.59 34.55 -38.66
CA GLN A 24 48.74 35.99 -38.53
C GLN A 24 48.18 36.68 -39.78
N CYS A 25 47.62 37.89 -39.64
CA CYS A 25 47.84 39.02 -40.57
C CYS A 25 47.33 40.34 -39.98
N HIS A 26 48.05 41.42 -40.32
CA HIS A 26 47.98 42.80 -39.80
C HIS A 26 47.09 43.76 -40.63
N ASP A 27 46.67 44.84 -39.95
CA ASP A 27 46.40 46.24 -40.37
C ASP A 27 45.10 46.70 -41.10
N GLU A 28 44.50 47.72 -40.45
CA GLU A 28 43.75 48.93 -40.87
C GLU A 28 42.47 48.89 -41.77
N GLY A 29 41.36 49.41 -41.21
CA GLY A 29 40.47 50.33 -41.94
C GLY A 29 38.99 49.96 -42.16
N LYS A 30 38.08 50.76 -41.56
CA LYS A 30 36.70 51.13 -41.95
C LYS A 30 35.56 50.08 -42.04
N CYS A 31 34.44 50.45 -41.40
CA CYS A 31 33.11 49.83 -41.50
C CYS A 31 32.59 49.68 -42.93
N SER A 32 31.88 48.57 -43.21
CA SER A 32 30.53 48.59 -43.81
C SER A 32 29.85 47.21 -43.74
N SER A 33 28.53 47.25 -43.76
CA SER A 33 27.54 46.18 -43.70
C SER A 33 27.64 45.17 -44.84
N GLU A 34 27.50 43.87 -44.54
CA GLU A 34 26.54 42.95 -45.17
C GLU A 34 26.63 41.52 -44.61
N SER A 35 25.44 40.95 -44.43
CA SER A 35 25.03 39.57 -44.15
C SER A 35 26.02 38.41 -44.38
N CYS A 36 26.16 37.55 -43.37
CA CYS A 36 26.26 36.09 -43.55
C CYS A 36 25.36 35.41 -42.51
N SER A 37 24.38 34.67 -43.03
CA SER A 37 23.33 33.95 -42.34
C SER A 37 23.74 32.49 -42.09
N GLY A 38 23.18 31.90 -41.03
CA GLY A 38 22.98 30.44 -40.94
C GLY A 38 24.05 29.65 -40.21
N GLY A 39 23.95 29.60 -38.89
CA GLY A 39 24.62 28.62 -38.04
C GLY A 39 23.73 28.34 -36.82
N ASP A 40 23.01 27.24 -36.88
CA ASP A 40 21.99 26.83 -35.91
C ASP A 40 22.66 26.43 -34.57
N PHE A 41 22.90 27.41 -33.70
CA PHE A 41 23.34 27.16 -32.33
C PHE A 41 22.13 26.71 -31.51
N SER A 42 21.86 25.40 -31.53
CA SER A 42 21.02 24.80 -30.51
C SER A 42 21.71 24.94 -29.14
N PRO A 43 21.08 25.59 -28.15
CA PRO A 43 21.63 25.63 -26.79
C PRO A 43 21.56 24.22 -26.20
N VAL A 44 22.71 23.54 -26.09
CA VAL A 44 22.79 22.26 -25.39
C VAL A 44 22.42 22.53 -23.93
N ASN A 45 21.22 22.11 -23.53
CA ASN A 45 20.73 22.27 -22.16
C ASN A 45 21.66 21.49 -21.21
N PRO A 46 22.41 22.16 -20.30
CA PRO A 46 23.37 21.51 -19.40
C PRO A 46 22.73 20.44 -18.52
N PHE A 47 21.44 20.58 -18.20
CA PHE A 47 20.67 19.62 -17.40
C PHE A 47 20.42 18.30 -18.14
N SER A 48 20.29 18.34 -19.48
CA SER A 48 20.12 17.12 -20.29
C SER A 48 21.41 16.29 -20.33
N THR A 49 22.56 16.97 -20.37
CA THR A 49 23.89 16.35 -20.31
C THR A 49 24.17 15.78 -18.92
N LEU A 50 23.71 16.45 -17.86
CA LEU A 50 23.81 15.95 -16.49
C LEU A 50 22.94 14.70 -16.26
N GLY A 51 21.70 14.69 -16.77
CA GLY A 51 20.82 13.53 -16.72
C GLY A 51 21.44 12.30 -17.40
N LYS A 52 21.97 12.48 -18.61
CA LYS A 52 22.67 11.39 -19.33
C LYS A 52 23.91 10.87 -18.59
N LYS A 53 24.71 11.76 -18.01
CA LYS A 53 25.88 11.36 -17.21
C LYS A 53 25.49 10.62 -15.93
N LEU A 54 24.34 10.97 -15.32
CA LEU A 54 23.82 10.25 -14.17
C LEU A 54 23.34 8.85 -14.55
N ASP A 55 22.66 8.71 -15.69
CA ASP A 55 22.25 7.40 -16.22
C ASP A 55 23.46 6.51 -16.57
N GLU A 56 24.50 7.07 -17.20
CA GLU A 56 25.77 6.37 -17.45
C GLU A 56 26.45 5.89 -16.15
N LEU A 57 26.44 6.71 -15.10
CA LEU A 57 26.99 6.36 -13.79
C LEU A 57 26.19 5.25 -13.12
N ILE A 58 24.86 5.29 -13.21
CA ILE A 58 23.96 4.25 -12.71
C ILE A 58 24.22 2.93 -13.45
N ASP A 59 24.40 2.97 -14.76
CA ASP A 59 24.66 1.77 -15.55
C ASP A 59 26.06 1.18 -15.28
N LEU A 60 27.07 2.03 -15.03
CA LEU A 60 28.39 1.59 -14.55
C LEU A 60 28.30 0.92 -13.18
N MET A 61 27.53 1.47 -12.25
CA MET A 61 27.31 0.86 -10.93
C MET A 61 26.63 -0.51 -11.03
N LYS A 62 25.62 -0.65 -11.91
CA LYS A 62 24.97 -1.96 -12.18
C LYS A 62 25.94 -2.97 -12.80
N ALA A 63 26.77 -2.53 -13.74
CA ALA A 63 27.74 -3.39 -14.43
C ALA A 63 28.88 -3.86 -13.50
N GLN A 64 29.24 -3.05 -12.51
CA GLN A 64 30.25 -3.40 -11.51
C GLN A 64 29.71 -4.39 -10.45
N ASP A 65 28.42 -4.30 -10.12
CA ASP A 65 27.73 -5.24 -9.22
C ASP A 65 27.66 -6.66 -9.80
N LEU A 66 27.55 -6.78 -11.13
CA LEU A 66 27.57 -8.05 -11.87
C LEU A 66 28.95 -8.73 -11.89
N HIS A 67 30.03 -7.96 -11.89
CA HIS A 67 31.40 -8.50 -11.98
C HIS A 67 31.99 -8.90 -10.62
N CYS A 68 31.53 -8.32 -9.51
CA CYS A 68 32.12 -8.59 -8.19
C CYS A 68 31.53 -9.80 -7.45
N ASN A 69 30.39 -10.35 -7.90
CA ASN A 69 29.62 -11.35 -7.13
C ASN A 69 29.32 -12.67 -7.85
N GLY A 70 30.22 -13.18 -8.69
CA GLY A 70 30.16 -14.58 -9.16
C GLY A 70 28.79 -15.05 -9.69
N GLY A 71 28.03 -14.16 -10.35
CA GLY A 71 26.70 -14.46 -10.89
C GLY A 71 25.54 -14.57 -9.88
N GLN A 72 25.77 -14.37 -8.57
CA GLN A 72 24.68 -14.15 -7.62
C GLN A 72 24.43 -12.65 -7.51
N GLY A 73 23.54 -12.14 -8.36
CA GLY A 73 23.03 -10.77 -8.22
C GLY A 73 22.62 -10.52 -6.77
N LEU A 74 22.98 -9.34 -6.24
CA LEU A 74 22.68 -8.91 -4.89
C LEU A 74 21.18 -9.19 -4.62
N LYS A 75 20.87 -10.22 -3.79
CA LYS A 75 19.48 -10.57 -3.52
C LYS A 75 18.88 -9.46 -2.67
N SER A 76 18.23 -8.51 -3.34
CA SER A 76 17.51 -7.42 -2.68
C SER A 76 16.46 -8.01 -1.74
N THR A 77 16.27 -7.34 -0.60
CA THR A 77 15.18 -7.67 0.30
C THR A 77 13.86 -7.38 -0.41
N PRO A 78 12.94 -8.35 -0.51
CA PRO A 78 11.71 -8.19 -1.26
C PRO A 78 10.82 -7.13 -0.62
N LYS A 79 10.07 -6.38 -1.43
CA LYS A 79 9.21 -5.29 -0.95
C LYS A 79 7.80 -5.73 -0.61
N SER A 80 7.38 -6.89 -1.12
CA SER A 80 6.06 -7.47 -0.88
C SER A 80 6.10 -9.00 -0.90
N CYS A 81 5.07 -9.62 -0.35
CA CYS A 81 4.89 -11.07 -0.44
C CYS A 81 4.63 -11.54 -1.87
N LYS A 82 4.09 -10.68 -2.72
CA LYS A 82 3.89 -10.96 -4.14
C LYS A 82 5.22 -11.11 -4.87
N GLU A 83 6.18 -10.24 -4.59
CA GLU A 83 7.53 -10.33 -5.14
C GLU A 83 8.22 -11.64 -4.75
N ILE A 84 8.04 -12.11 -3.51
CA ILE A 84 8.58 -13.39 -3.04
C ILE A 84 8.05 -14.55 -3.89
N VAL A 85 6.74 -14.57 -4.15
CA VAL A 85 6.11 -15.61 -4.97
C VAL A 85 6.57 -15.51 -6.43
N ASP A 86 6.57 -14.31 -7.01
CA ASP A 86 6.91 -14.09 -8.42
C ASP A 86 8.37 -14.41 -8.75
N THR A 87 9.27 -14.26 -7.77
CA THR A 87 10.70 -14.55 -7.91
C THR A 87 11.08 -15.98 -7.51
N GLY A 88 10.10 -16.83 -7.15
CA GLY A 88 10.34 -18.21 -6.74
C GLY A 88 11.12 -18.34 -5.42
N ARG A 89 11.06 -17.33 -4.55
CA ARG A 89 11.75 -17.28 -3.25
C ARG A 89 10.89 -17.77 -2.08
N SER A 90 9.65 -18.19 -2.35
CA SER A 90 8.71 -18.65 -1.32
C SER A 90 9.11 -20.00 -0.74
N ASP A 91 8.95 -20.12 0.57
CA ASP A 91 9.13 -21.31 1.41
C ASP A 91 7.91 -21.46 2.34
N GLY A 92 6.73 -21.62 1.72
CA GLY A 92 5.46 -21.77 2.43
C GLY A 92 4.94 -20.50 3.12
N ASP A 93 3.80 -20.66 3.80
CA ASP A 93 3.14 -19.59 4.55
C ASP A 93 3.90 -19.33 5.85
N ARG A 94 4.57 -18.20 5.94
CA ARG A 94 5.46 -17.87 7.06
C ARG A 94 5.77 -16.39 7.09
N THR A 95 6.56 -16.01 8.08
CA THR A 95 7.14 -14.68 8.19
C THR A 95 8.38 -14.56 7.32
N TYR A 96 8.43 -13.47 6.57
CA TYR A 96 9.56 -13.05 5.75
C TYR A 96 10.02 -11.67 6.18
N LYS A 97 11.29 -11.35 5.91
CA LYS A 97 11.79 -9.98 6.03
C LYS A 97 11.46 -9.24 4.73
N LEU A 98 10.69 -8.16 4.85
CA LEU A 98 10.34 -7.29 3.73
C LEU A 98 10.99 -5.92 3.90
N ASP A 99 11.46 -5.32 2.81
CA ASP A 99 11.85 -3.90 2.79
C ASP A 99 10.61 -3.02 2.59
N VAL A 100 10.18 -2.38 3.67
CA VAL A 100 8.99 -1.55 3.70
C VAL A 100 9.39 -0.08 3.87
N GLY A 101 9.69 0.53 2.72
CA GLY A 101 10.13 1.93 2.61
C GLY A 101 11.46 2.19 3.29
N GLY A 102 12.48 1.40 2.91
CA GLY A 102 13.88 1.52 3.34
C GLY A 102 14.19 0.83 4.66
N LYS A 103 13.28 0.01 5.19
CA LYS A 103 13.44 -0.67 6.48
C LYS A 103 12.97 -2.10 6.37
N GLU A 104 13.84 -3.03 6.78
CA GLU A 104 13.49 -4.43 6.91
C GLU A 104 12.59 -4.65 8.12
N ILE A 105 11.42 -5.25 7.90
CA ILE A 105 10.52 -5.67 8.97
C ILE A 105 10.04 -7.10 8.74
N PRO A 106 9.80 -7.87 9.83
CA PRO A 106 9.18 -9.19 9.71
C PRO A 106 7.67 -9.02 9.40
N VAL A 107 7.20 -9.71 8.37
CA VAL A 107 5.80 -9.68 7.93
C VAL A 107 5.36 -11.09 7.54
N TYR A 108 4.20 -11.51 8.03
CA TYR A 108 3.56 -12.73 7.59
C TYR A 108 3.12 -12.62 6.13
N CYS A 109 3.58 -13.57 5.31
CA CYS A 109 3.17 -13.74 3.93
C CYS A 109 2.32 -15.00 3.79
N GLN A 110 1.11 -14.82 3.27
CA GLN A 110 0.29 -15.91 2.80
C GLN A 110 0.64 -16.19 1.34
N VAL A 111 1.50 -17.17 1.08
CA VAL A 111 2.00 -17.55 -0.24
C VAL A 111 1.11 -18.60 -0.91
N THR A 112 0.38 -19.39 -0.13
CA THR A 112 -0.60 -20.34 -0.67
C THR A 112 -1.91 -19.63 -1.01
N PRO A 113 -2.70 -20.15 -1.98
CA PRO A 113 -3.98 -19.56 -2.33
C PRO A 113 -4.96 -19.48 -1.16
N LEU A 114 -5.73 -18.39 -1.10
CA LEU A 114 -6.85 -18.24 -0.17
C LEU A 114 -8.16 -18.35 -0.95
N GLU A 115 -9.05 -19.23 -0.50
CA GLU A 115 -10.41 -19.29 -1.04
C GLU A 115 -11.11 -17.93 -0.87
N GLY A 116 -11.63 -17.37 -1.96
CA GLY A 116 -12.23 -16.04 -1.98
C GLY A 116 -11.27 -14.90 -2.34
N CYS A 117 -9.94 -15.11 -2.23
CA CYS A 117 -8.95 -14.12 -2.66
C CYS A 117 -8.09 -14.54 -3.86
N GLY A 118 -7.96 -15.84 -4.12
CA GLY A 118 -7.22 -16.37 -5.26
C GLY A 118 -5.78 -16.72 -4.91
N ALA A 119 -4.86 -16.54 -5.86
CA ALA A 119 -3.46 -16.91 -5.71
C ALA A 119 -2.80 -16.23 -4.49
N GLY A 120 -1.77 -16.86 -3.93
CA GLY A 120 -1.07 -16.28 -2.77
C GLY A 120 -0.09 -15.17 -3.14
N GLY A 121 0.74 -14.79 -2.18
CA GLY A 121 1.56 -13.57 -2.22
C GLY A 121 0.89 -12.40 -1.50
N TRP A 122 0.01 -12.67 -0.54
CA TRP A 122 -0.66 -11.65 0.24
C TRP A 122 0.21 -11.17 1.40
N THR A 123 0.34 -9.85 1.51
CA THR A 123 1.14 -9.18 2.54
C THR A 123 0.24 -8.79 3.71
N MET A 124 0.52 -9.30 4.91
CA MET A 124 -0.22 -8.92 6.12
C MET A 124 -0.09 -7.42 6.40
N VAL A 125 -1.21 -6.76 6.70
CA VAL A 125 -1.24 -5.33 6.98
C VAL A 125 -1.80 -5.02 8.35
N MET A 126 -2.93 -5.65 8.69
CA MET A 126 -3.65 -5.35 9.90
C MET A 126 -4.45 -6.57 10.39
N LYS A 127 -4.50 -6.74 11.70
CA LYS A 127 -5.34 -7.71 12.40
C LYS A 127 -6.08 -7.01 13.53
N MET A 128 -7.37 -7.27 13.68
CA MET A 128 -8.19 -6.61 14.70
C MET A 128 -9.17 -7.57 15.34
N ASP A 129 -9.35 -7.46 16.65
CA ASP A 129 -10.30 -8.28 17.40
C ASP A 129 -11.59 -7.49 17.56
N GLY A 130 -12.67 -8.00 16.95
CA GLY A 130 -13.98 -7.36 16.99
C GLY A 130 -14.54 -7.12 18.39
N GLN A 131 -14.05 -7.83 19.42
CA GLN A 131 -14.44 -7.62 20.82
C GLN A 131 -13.67 -6.47 21.48
N LYS A 132 -12.60 -5.97 20.85
CA LYS A 132 -11.75 -4.90 21.37
C LYS A 132 -12.02 -3.60 20.62
N LYS A 133 -11.78 -2.49 21.33
CA LYS A 133 -12.07 -1.14 20.83
C LYS A 133 -10.89 -0.46 20.14
N HIS A 134 -9.73 -1.12 20.04
CA HIS A 134 -8.52 -0.50 19.49
C HIS A 134 -8.69 -0.05 18.04
N PHE A 135 -9.44 -0.81 17.26
CA PHE A 135 -9.63 -0.59 15.83
C PHE A 135 -11.05 -0.15 15.47
N THR A 136 -11.82 0.47 16.37
CA THR A 136 -13.14 1.04 15.99
C THR A 136 -13.01 2.09 14.90
N TYR A 137 -14.12 2.44 14.23
CA TYR A 137 -14.12 3.41 13.12
C TYR A 137 -13.35 4.70 13.42
N ASP A 138 -13.58 5.29 14.60
CA ASP A 138 -13.00 6.58 14.98
C ASP A 138 -11.57 6.47 15.56
N SER A 139 -10.99 5.26 15.60
CA SER A 139 -9.64 5.07 16.13
C SER A 139 -8.60 5.81 15.29
N ALA A 140 -7.68 6.49 15.99
CA ALA A 140 -6.51 7.13 15.37
C ALA A 140 -5.62 6.12 14.61
N LEU A 141 -5.69 4.83 14.95
CA LEU A 141 -4.96 3.78 14.23
C LEU A 141 -5.35 3.68 12.73
N TRP A 142 -6.46 4.27 12.29
CA TRP A 142 -6.79 4.34 10.87
C TRP A 142 -6.09 5.49 10.13
N THR A 143 -5.74 6.57 10.83
CA THR A 143 -5.25 7.82 10.22
C THR A 143 -3.82 8.17 10.61
N ASP A 144 -3.28 7.59 11.67
CA ASP A 144 -1.88 7.76 12.06
C ASP A 144 -0.91 6.88 11.24
N LEU A 145 0.37 7.19 11.35
CA LEU A 145 1.48 6.44 10.75
C LEU A 145 2.27 5.66 11.83
N ILE A 146 1.56 5.20 12.86
CA ILE A 146 2.13 4.49 14.00
C ILE A 146 1.79 3.00 13.89
N THR A 147 2.75 2.14 14.26
CA THR A 147 2.55 0.69 14.33
C THR A 147 1.86 0.29 15.65
N PHE A 148 1.09 -0.79 15.62
CA PHE A 148 0.47 -1.38 16.80
C PHE A 148 0.82 -2.87 16.88
N ASN A 149 1.34 -3.32 18.04
CA ASN A 149 1.69 -4.72 18.31
C ASN A 149 2.34 -5.43 17.09
N THR A 150 3.56 -5.03 16.72
CA THR A 150 4.23 -5.51 15.50
C THR A 150 4.48 -7.02 15.50
N HIS A 151 4.66 -7.64 16.68
CA HIS A 151 4.81 -9.08 16.80
C HIS A 151 3.57 -9.86 16.34
N GLY A 152 2.38 -9.27 16.45
CA GLY A 152 1.18 -9.86 15.86
C GLY A 152 1.29 -10.00 14.35
N GLY A 153 2.06 -9.14 13.67
CA GLY A 153 2.28 -9.23 12.22
C GLY A 153 3.21 -10.36 11.78
N GLU A 154 3.84 -11.07 12.71
CA GLU A 154 4.78 -12.18 12.45
C GLU A 154 4.07 -13.54 12.45
N THR A 155 2.75 -13.56 12.58
CA THR A 155 1.93 -14.76 12.60
C THR A 155 0.74 -14.61 11.66
N GLY A 156 0.21 -15.74 11.21
CA GLY A 156 -0.93 -15.77 10.28
C GLY A 156 -2.27 -15.44 10.95
N PHE A 157 -3.25 -16.31 10.73
CA PHE A 157 -4.65 -16.08 11.13
C PHE A 157 -4.94 -16.46 12.59
N ASP A 158 -4.14 -15.93 13.52
CA ASP A 158 -4.35 -16.01 14.97
C ASP A 158 -5.17 -14.82 15.52
N ALA A 159 -5.25 -14.67 16.84
CA ALA A 159 -6.02 -13.63 17.51
C ALA A 159 -5.16 -12.44 18.00
N HIS A 160 -3.91 -12.33 17.56
CA HIS A 160 -3.04 -11.22 17.94
C HIS A 160 -3.28 -10.02 17.03
N GLU A 161 -3.87 -8.96 17.56
CA GLU A 161 -4.08 -7.70 16.82
C GLU A 161 -2.76 -7.10 16.35
N THR A 162 -2.75 -6.43 15.19
CA THR A 162 -1.55 -5.76 14.69
C THR A 162 -1.92 -4.64 13.71
N LYS A 163 -1.04 -3.64 13.62
CA LYS A 163 -0.96 -2.69 12.51
C LYS A 163 0.51 -2.52 12.15
N LEU A 164 0.88 -2.89 10.94
CA LEU A 164 2.25 -2.80 10.44
C LEU A 164 2.45 -1.57 9.55
N SER A 165 3.71 -1.20 9.30
CA SER A 165 4.02 -0.11 8.35
C SER A 165 3.63 -0.42 6.91
N THR A 166 3.36 -1.69 6.58
CA THR A 166 2.75 -2.08 5.30
C THR A 166 1.38 -1.40 5.09
N TYR A 167 0.70 -0.96 6.15
CA TYR A 167 -0.56 -0.20 6.05
C TYR A 167 -0.43 1.12 5.29
N TRP A 168 0.69 1.82 5.44
CA TRP A 168 0.90 3.13 4.82
C TRP A 168 2.05 3.17 3.81
N LYS A 169 2.85 2.10 3.66
CA LYS A 169 4.02 2.05 2.78
C LYS A 169 3.95 0.99 1.66
N THR A 170 2.88 0.20 1.57
CA THR A 170 2.75 -0.86 0.56
C THR A 170 1.71 -0.48 -0.49
N PRO A 171 2.12 -0.17 -1.73
CA PRO A 171 1.20 -0.08 -2.86
C PRO A 171 0.60 -1.44 -3.18
N PHE A 172 -0.64 -1.45 -3.66
CA PHE A 172 -1.35 -2.67 -4.02
C PHE A 172 -2.37 -2.45 -5.13
N SER A 173 -2.80 -3.55 -5.72
CA SER A 173 -3.88 -3.63 -6.71
C SER A 173 -5.11 -4.36 -6.19
N LYS A 174 -4.94 -5.16 -5.13
CA LYS A 174 -6.01 -5.94 -4.50
C LYS A 174 -5.88 -5.94 -2.99
N ILE A 175 -7.03 -6.04 -2.33
CA ILE A 175 -7.14 -6.21 -0.88
C ILE A 175 -7.83 -7.54 -0.63
N CYS A 176 -7.25 -8.38 0.22
CA CYS A 176 -7.91 -9.56 0.74
C CYS A 176 -8.36 -9.28 2.17
N VAL A 177 -9.67 -9.32 2.40
CA VAL A 177 -10.26 -9.15 3.72
C VAL A 177 -10.77 -10.49 4.22
N GLY A 178 -10.49 -10.81 5.49
CA GLY A 178 -10.86 -12.07 6.10
C GLY A 178 -11.50 -11.88 7.46
N MET A 179 -12.47 -12.73 7.81
CA MET A 179 -13.07 -12.76 9.14
C MET A 179 -13.06 -14.18 9.69
N LYS A 180 -12.64 -14.32 10.95
CA LYS A 180 -12.78 -15.55 11.72
C LYS A 180 -13.89 -15.40 12.75
N VAL A 181 -14.91 -16.25 12.63
CA VAL A 181 -16.03 -16.38 13.56
C VAL A 181 -16.07 -17.82 14.08
N GLY A 182 -15.75 -18.00 15.36
CA GLY A 182 -15.49 -19.33 15.92
C GLY A 182 -14.36 -20.04 15.16
N ASN A 183 -14.68 -21.19 14.57
CA ASN A 183 -13.73 -21.99 13.78
C ASN A 183 -13.80 -21.73 12.27
N LYS A 184 -14.70 -20.86 11.81
CA LYS A 184 -14.86 -20.53 10.38
C LYS A 184 -14.00 -19.32 10.05
N LEU A 185 -13.20 -19.42 9.00
CA LEU A 185 -12.37 -18.35 8.47
C LEU A 185 -12.69 -18.19 6.99
N ASN A 186 -13.30 -17.06 6.64
CA ASN A 186 -13.74 -16.78 5.27
C ASN A 186 -13.06 -15.51 4.76
N PHE A 187 -12.78 -15.46 3.46
CA PHE A 187 -12.13 -14.32 2.82
C PHE A 187 -12.92 -13.80 1.63
N GLN A 188 -12.70 -12.53 1.28
CA GLN A 188 -13.14 -11.91 0.04
C GLN A 188 -12.07 -10.96 -0.50
N VAL A 189 -11.84 -11.02 -1.81
CA VAL A 189 -11.04 -10.03 -2.53
C VAL A 189 -11.85 -8.79 -2.87
N ILE A 190 -11.21 -7.63 -2.74
CA ILE A 190 -11.67 -6.35 -3.26
C ILE A 190 -10.62 -5.89 -4.28
N ASP A 191 -11.01 -5.77 -5.54
CA ASP A 191 -10.16 -5.21 -6.59
C ASP A 191 -10.13 -3.68 -6.41
N GLN A 192 -9.04 -3.18 -5.83
CA GLN A 192 -8.86 -1.77 -5.52
C GLN A 192 -7.37 -1.44 -5.57
N GLN A 193 -7.01 -0.50 -6.44
CA GLN A 193 -5.65 0.03 -6.52
C GLN A 193 -5.47 1.24 -5.60
N ALA A 194 -4.38 1.28 -4.84
CA ALA A 194 -3.97 2.45 -4.07
C ALA A 194 -2.46 2.41 -3.77
N THR A 195 -1.90 3.55 -3.39
CA THR A 195 -0.49 3.63 -2.95
C THR A 195 -0.29 3.09 -1.52
N SER A 196 -1.37 3.04 -0.72
CA SER A 196 -1.45 2.36 0.58
C SER A 196 -2.89 2.36 1.12
N LEU A 197 -3.19 1.56 2.15
CA LEU A 197 -4.52 1.57 2.79
C LEU A 197 -4.74 2.89 3.52
N HIS A 198 -3.68 3.45 4.11
CA HIS A 198 -3.72 4.79 4.70
C HIS A 198 -4.20 5.83 3.68
N SER A 199 -3.62 5.86 2.47
CA SER A 199 -4.03 6.83 1.43
C SER A 199 -5.50 6.67 1.00
N LEU A 200 -6.04 5.47 1.12
CA LEU A 200 -7.40 5.12 0.72
C LEU A 200 -8.44 5.43 1.80
N ILE A 201 -8.04 5.44 3.08
CA ILE A 201 -8.95 5.52 4.22
C ILE A 201 -8.81 6.84 4.99
N ALA A 202 -7.59 7.35 5.14
CA ALA A 202 -7.27 8.36 6.17
C ALA A 202 -7.92 9.72 5.94
N ASP A 203 -8.30 10.06 4.71
CA ASP A 203 -9.00 11.32 4.41
C ASP A 203 -10.49 11.29 4.76
N GLY A 204 -11.00 10.15 5.26
CA GLY A 204 -12.39 9.98 5.67
C GLY A 204 -13.40 9.98 4.53
N LYS A 205 -12.97 10.07 3.26
CA LYS A 205 -13.90 10.12 2.13
C LYS A 205 -14.47 8.75 1.83
N TYR A 206 -15.77 8.72 1.57
CA TYR A 206 -16.44 7.51 1.09
C TYR A 206 -15.94 7.14 -0.32
N ARG A 207 -15.64 5.86 -0.52
CA ARG A 207 -15.30 5.29 -1.83
C ARG A 207 -16.00 3.95 -1.97
N ALA A 208 -16.87 3.84 -2.98
CA ALA A 208 -17.68 2.64 -3.17
C ALA A 208 -16.83 1.44 -3.62
N THR A 209 -17.21 0.24 -3.17
CA THR A 209 -16.76 -1.02 -3.78
C THR A 209 -17.89 -1.65 -4.61
N SER A 210 -17.58 -2.74 -5.30
CA SER A 210 -18.52 -3.49 -6.13
C SER A 210 -18.61 -4.96 -5.70
N LEU A 211 -18.35 -5.24 -4.42
CA LEU A 211 -18.23 -6.61 -3.91
C LEU A 211 -19.59 -7.29 -3.80
N GLY A 212 -20.63 -6.52 -3.47
CA GLY A 212 -21.99 -6.97 -3.31
C GLY A 212 -22.30 -7.52 -1.91
N ARG A 213 -23.55 -7.33 -1.49
CA ARG A 213 -24.07 -7.69 -0.16
C ARG A 213 -23.75 -9.13 0.25
N ASP A 214 -23.96 -10.10 -0.64
CA ASP A 214 -23.79 -11.52 -0.32
C ASP A 214 -22.34 -11.87 0.01
N LYS A 215 -21.38 -11.25 -0.66
CA LYS A 215 -19.96 -11.43 -0.39
C LYS A 215 -19.58 -10.89 0.99
N TRP A 216 -20.12 -9.75 1.40
CA TRP A 216 -19.96 -9.25 2.76
C TRP A 216 -20.57 -10.20 3.79
N LYS A 217 -21.77 -10.72 3.55
CA LYS A 217 -22.40 -11.72 4.43
C LYS A 217 -21.60 -13.02 4.53
N ASN A 218 -20.99 -13.46 3.42
CA ASN A 218 -20.17 -14.67 3.38
C ASN A 218 -18.92 -14.60 4.28
N LEU A 219 -18.41 -13.40 4.62
CA LEU A 219 -17.33 -13.27 5.61
C LEU A 219 -17.75 -13.83 6.99
N ILE A 220 -19.02 -13.64 7.36
CA ILE A 220 -19.61 -14.10 8.62
C ILE A 220 -20.16 -15.52 8.50
N GLY A 221 -20.76 -15.84 7.34
CA GLY A 221 -21.39 -17.13 7.06
C GLY A 221 -22.90 -17.13 7.30
N SER A 222 -23.46 -18.30 7.61
CA SER A 222 -24.92 -18.51 7.73
C SER A 222 -25.62 -17.63 8.77
N ASP A 223 -24.89 -17.15 9.78
CA ASP A 223 -25.43 -16.30 10.84
C ASP A 223 -25.45 -14.81 10.48
N ALA A 224 -24.90 -14.42 9.32
CA ALA A 224 -24.88 -13.04 8.87
C ALA A 224 -26.28 -12.45 8.77
N SER A 225 -26.44 -11.22 9.25
CA SER A 225 -27.67 -10.46 9.14
C SER A 225 -27.39 -9.02 8.76
N LEU A 226 -28.19 -8.46 7.87
CA LEU A 226 -28.19 -7.04 7.54
C LEU A 226 -29.63 -6.60 7.28
N GLN A 227 -29.97 -5.33 7.55
CA GLN A 227 -31.24 -4.78 7.06
C GLN A 227 -31.26 -4.75 5.52
N ARG A 228 -32.45 -4.75 4.91
CA ARG A 228 -32.62 -5.23 3.53
C ARG A 228 -32.27 -4.22 2.43
N ASN A 229 -32.35 -2.93 2.71
CA ASN A 229 -32.47 -1.93 1.64
C ASN A 229 -31.15 -1.25 1.30
N CYS A 230 -30.73 -0.21 2.03
CA CYS A 230 -29.43 0.42 1.73
C CYS A 230 -28.31 -0.64 1.76
N ASN A 231 -27.43 -0.62 0.77
CA ASN A 231 -26.25 -1.49 0.69
C ASN A 231 -25.02 -0.64 0.41
N ARG A 232 -24.76 0.34 1.28
CA ARG A 232 -23.63 1.25 1.12
C ARG A 232 -22.35 0.52 1.47
N GLU A 233 -21.64 0.06 0.45
CA GLU A 233 -20.40 -0.70 0.61
C GLU A 233 -19.15 0.09 0.19
N GLY A 234 -18.04 -0.18 0.87
CA GLY A 234 -16.71 0.26 0.47
C GLY A 234 -15.92 0.85 1.62
N PHE A 235 -15.16 1.90 1.32
CA PHE A 235 -14.28 2.57 2.27
C PHE A 235 -14.99 3.76 2.91
N ASN A 236 -14.83 3.92 4.22
CA ASN A 236 -15.51 4.95 5.02
C ASN A 236 -17.03 4.96 4.77
N ALA A 237 -17.65 3.77 4.76
CA ALA A 237 -19.09 3.61 4.59
C ALA A 237 -19.79 4.02 5.89
N GLN A 238 -20.56 5.11 5.84
CA GLN A 238 -21.35 5.63 6.96
C GLN A 238 -22.64 6.27 6.44
N GLY A 239 -23.64 6.36 7.33
CA GLY A 239 -24.80 7.21 7.11
C GLY A 239 -24.51 8.69 7.42
N ASP A 240 -25.57 9.50 7.46
CA ASP A 240 -25.46 10.95 7.64
C ASP A 240 -25.06 11.37 9.05
N ARG A 241 -25.60 10.67 10.06
CA ARG A 241 -25.30 10.97 11.47
C ARG A 241 -24.14 10.11 11.95
N ASP A 242 -23.28 10.71 12.77
CA ASP A 242 -22.13 10.03 13.35
C ASP A 242 -22.49 8.80 14.21
N SER A 243 -23.70 8.81 14.79
CA SER A 243 -24.26 7.71 15.57
C SER A 243 -24.67 6.50 14.73
N ASN A 244 -24.79 6.64 13.41
CA ASN A 244 -25.28 5.57 12.54
C ASN A 244 -24.19 4.53 12.33
N SER A 245 -24.59 3.31 11.98
CA SER A 245 -23.67 2.24 11.66
C SER A 245 -22.68 2.68 10.59
N LYS A 246 -21.39 2.49 10.88
CA LYS A 246 -20.26 2.90 10.04
C LYS A 246 -19.16 1.83 10.00
N ALA A 247 -18.41 1.78 8.90
CA ALA A 247 -17.32 0.83 8.66
C ALA A 247 -16.20 1.49 7.83
N ARG A 248 -14.94 1.30 8.23
CA ARG A 248 -13.78 1.78 7.46
C ARG A 248 -13.61 0.99 6.18
N ILE A 249 -13.88 -0.30 6.23
CA ILE A 249 -13.99 -1.19 5.07
C ILE A 249 -15.18 -2.11 5.34
N GLY A 250 -16.27 -1.99 4.60
CA GLY A 250 -17.46 -2.77 4.89
C GLY A 250 -18.71 -2.33 4.16
N ILE A 251 -19.83 -2.88 4.58
CA ILE A 251 -21.17 -2.53 4.13
C ILE A 251 -22.01 -2.04 5.31
N THR A 252 -22.78 -0.98 5.09
CA THR A 252 -23.80 -0.49 6.03
C THR A 252 -25.18 -0.52 5.36
N SER A 253 -26.20 -0.83 6.16
CA SER A 253 -27.56 -1.06 5.67
C SER A 253 -28.63 -0.54 6.64
N ASN A 254 -29.82 -0.29 6.10
CA ASN A 254 -31.04 0.09 6.83
C ASN A 254 -32.29 -0.50 6.16
N ASN A 255 -33.46 -0.19 6.71
CA ASN A 255 -34.76 -0.59 6.17
C ASN A 255 -35.41 0.52 5.33
N GLU A 256 -34.84 1.72 5.27
CA GLU A 256 -35.32 2.81 4.42
C GLU A 256 -34.78 2.69 2.98
N ASN A 257 -35.33 3.47 2.05
CA ASN A 257 -34.90 3.48 0.65
C ASN A 257 -33.63 4.31 0.39
N ASP A 258 -33.21 5.09 1.38
CA ASP A 258 -32.01 5.90 1.37
C ASP A 258 -30.92 5.29 2.28
N CYS A 259 -29.71 5.85 2.25
CA CYS A 259 -28.59 5.42 3.06
C CYS A 259 -28.24 6.43 4.17
N LEU A 260 -29.25 7.12 4.72
CA LEU A 260 -29.01 8.19 5.69
C LEU A 260 -29.02 7.65 7.12
N THR A 261 -29.84 6.64 7.43
CA THR A 261 -30.11 6.08 8.78
C THR A 261 -29.67 4.63 8.93
N ASN A 262 -28.41 4.32 8.62
CA ASN A 262 -27.88 2.95 8.74
C ASN A 262 -27.89 2.42 10.19
N ASP A 263 -28.54 1.28 10.43
CA ASP A 263 -28.57 0.60 11.74
C ASP A 263 -27.93 -0.80 11.73
N SER A 264 -27.46 -1.26 10.56
CA SER A 264 -26.75 -2.53 10.43
C SER A 264 -25.46 -2.39 9.63
N ARG A 265 -24.51 -3.28 9.91
CA ARG A 265 -23.16 -3.26 9.31
C ARG A 265 -22.49 -4.63 9.30
N ILE A 266 -21.65 -4.84 8.31
CA ILE A 266 -20.59 -5.87 8.31
C ILE A 266 -19.30 -5.19 7.89
N GLY A 267 -18.21 -5.34 8.65
CA GLY A 267 -16.95 -4.79 8.21
C GLY A 267 -15.81 -4.80 9.22
N PHE A 268 -14.81 -4.01 8.87
CA PHE A 268 -13.58 -3.74 9.59
C PHE A 268 -13.56 -2.27 9.95
N GLY A 269 -13.10 -1.93 11.14
CA GLY A 269 -13.16 -0.55 11.60
C GLY A 269 -14.57 -0.08 11.80
N THR A 270 -15.39 -0.84 12.53
CA THR A 270 -16.80 -0.53 12.71
C THR A 270 -17.09 0.27 13.98
N ALA A 271 -18.21 1.01 13.97
CA ALA A 271 -18.79 1.71 15.11
C ALA A 271 -20.23 2.14 14.78
N GLY A 272 -20.87 2.91 15.66
CA GLY A 272 -22.23 3.40 15.50
C GLY A 272 -23.29 2.43 16.04
N TYR A 273 -24.56 2.75 15.82
CA TYR A 273 -25.72 2.05 16.37
C TYR A 273 -25.64 0.51 16.27
N PRO A 274 -26.02 -0.26 17.31
CA PRO A 274 -26.56 0.18 18.59
C PRO A 274 -25.48 0.57 19.60
N ASP A 275 -24.21 0.17 19.37
CA ASP A 275 -23.09 0.55 20.21
C ASP A 275 -21.76 0.60 19.44
N ASN A 276 -20.83 1.40 20.00
CA ASN A 276 -19.52 1.67 19.41
C ASN A 276 -18.46 0.63 19.78
N ASN A 277 -18.81 -0.48 20.43
CA ASN A 277 -17.84 -1.36 21.09
C ASN A 277 -17.33 -2.49 20.20
N GLN A 278 -17.93 -2.69 19.03
CA GLN A 278 -17.52 -3.72 18.09
C GLN A 278 -16.73 -3.12 16.93
N SER A 279 -15.44 -3.48 16.83
CA SER A 279 -14.53 -2.97 15.80
C SER A 279 -14.53 -3.79 14.50
N CYS A 280 -14.97 -5.05 14.55
CA CYS A 280 -15.03 -5.95 13.40
C CYS A 280 -16.14 -7.00 13.56
N GLY A 281 -16.72 -7.42 12.43
CA GLY A 281 -17.75 -8.45 12.36
C GLY A 281 -19.09 -7.89 11.89
N ASN A 282 -20.20 -8.42 12.43
CA ASN A 282 -21.56 -8.09 12.01
C ASN A 282 -22.43 -7.59 13.15
N VAL A 283 -23.16 -6.51 12.88
CA VAL A 283 -24.25 -6.01 13.71
C VAL A 283 -25.48 -5.81 12.86
N ALA A 284 -26.61 -6.32 13.31
CA ALA A 284 -27.93 -5.96 12.79
C ALA A 284 -28.92 -5.80 13.93
N ARG A 285 -29.78 -4.80 13.79
CA ARG A 285 -30.90 -4.49 14.69
C ARG A 285 -32.14 -4.19 13.86
N HIS A 286 -33.29 -4.15 14.54
CA HIS A 286 -34.59 -3.89 13.93
C HIS A 286 -34.98 -4.90 12.84
N GLY A 287 -34.66 -6.18 13.07
CA GLY A 287 -35.13 -7.28 12.23
C GLY A 287 -34.40 -7.34 10.89
N GLY A 288 -33.07 -7.42 10.91
CA GLY A 288 -32.28 -7.72 9.71
C GLY A 288 -32.75 -9.00 9.01
N ASP A 289 -32.24 -9.27 7.81
CA ASP A 289 -32.66 -10.42 7.01
C ASP A 289 -32.43 -11.81 7.66
N ASN A 290 -31.66 -11.87 8.75
CA ASN A 290 -31.52 -13.02 9.63
C ASN A 290 -31.71 -12.66 11.12
N GLY A 291 -32.62 -11.71 11.39
CA GLY A 291 -32.93 -11.20 12.72
C GLY A 291 -31.84 -10.30 13.31
N ASP A 292 -31.99 -9.96 14.58
CA ASP A 292 -31.01 -9.15 15.30
C ASP A 292 -29.77 -9.99 15.64
N LYS A 293 -28.58 -9.48 15.30
CA LYS A 293 -27.30 -10.16 15.46
C LYS A 293 -26.22 -9.22 15.98
N THR A 294 -25.33 -9.74 16.81
CA THR A 294 -24.06 -9.11 17.20
C THR A 294 -23.02 -10.21 17.20
N ILE A 295 -22.18 -10.23 16.17
CA ILE A 295 -21.23 -11.30 15.89
C ILE A 295 -19.86 -10.65 15.74
N PRO A 296 -19.07 -10.54 16.83
CA PRO A 296 -17.69 -10.11 16.72
C PRO A 296 -16.87 -11.13 15.93
N ALA A 297 -15.93 -10.63 15.14
CA ALA A 297 -15.01 -11.44 14.37
C ALA A 297 -13.56 -11.00 14.61
N MET A 298 -12.63 -11.94 14.50
CA MET A 298 -11.23 -11.56 14.29
C MET A 298 -11.06 -11.20 12.81
N GLY A 299 -10.69 -9.95 12.54
CA GLY A 299 -10.51 -9.41 11.20
C GLY A 299 -9.06 -9.45 10.74
N TYR A 300 -8.85 -9.78 9.48
CA TYR A 300 -7.56 -9.80 8.79
C TYR A 300 -7.64 -8.95 7.52
N ILE A 301 -6.64 -8.10 7.31
CA ILE A 301 -6.50 -7.32 6.09
C ILE A 301 -5.11 -7.57 5.51
N LEU A 302 -5.07 -8.03 4.26
CA LEU A 302 -3.87 -8.27 3.49
C LEU A 302 -3.95 -7.57 2.13
N VAL A 303 -2.81 -7.31 1.51
CA VAL A 303 -2.73 -6.62 0.22
C VAL A 303 -1.77 -7.31 -0.76
N GLN A 304 -2.05 -7.15 -2.06
CA GLN A 304 -1.28 -7.72 -3.17
C GLN A 304 -1.13 -6.74 -4.34
#